data_AF-A0A1X7BVQ4-F1
#
_entry.id   AF-A0A1X7BVQ4-F1
#
_cell.length_a   1.000
_cell.length_b   1.000
_cell.length_c   1.000
_cell.angle_alpha   90.00
_cell.angle_beta   90.00
_cell.angle_gamma   90.00
#
_symmetry.space_group_name_H-M   'P 1'
#
loop_
_entity.id
_entity.type
_entity.pdbx_description
1 polymer ?
#
loop_
_entity_poly.entity_id
_entity_poly.type
_entity_poly.pdbx_seq_one_letter_code
_entity_poly.pdbx_strand_id
1 'polypeptide(L)'
;MNNCNSKKDGYAGDLSLNETGKIVLPKEAKDRARGFDTGVYAYETRLGRKEYEVQKSALQVELLKLQHWVQETGQKFVLLIEGRDAAGKGGTIKRFTEHLTPRSARVTAPEIPRLNR
;
A
#
# COMPACT_ATOMS: atom_id res chain seq x y z
N MET A 1 52.04 1.41 0.51
CA MET A 1 51.72 1.13 -0.91
C MET A 1 50.47 0.27 -0.93
N ASN A 2 49.32 0.86 -0.63
CA ASN A 2 48.34 1.39 -1.58
C ASN A 2 47.82 0.32 -2.54
N ASN A 3 46.63 -0.24 -2.25
CA ASN A 3 45.55 -0.04 -3.19
C ASN A 3 44.18 -0.04 -2.50
N CYS A 4 43.63 1.16 -2.37
CA CYS A 4 42.23 1.44 -2.16
C CYS A 4 41.49 1.07 -3.46
N ASN A 5 40.41 0.30 -3.40
CA ASN A 5 39.42 0.41 -4.47
C ASN A 5 37.99 0.32 -3.94
N SER A 6 37.53 1.54 -3.63
CA SER A 6 36.17 2.06 -3.84
C SER A 6 35.01 1.12 -3.55
N LYS A 7 34.32 1.46 -2.45
CA LYS A 7 32.86 1.44 -2.41
C LYS A 7 32.36 1.93 -3.78
N LYS A 8 31.68 1.06 -4.53
CA LYS A 8 30.92 1.51 -5.69
C LYS A 8 29.57 1.97 -5.17
N ASP A 9 29.45 3.28 -5.19
CA ASP A 9 28.21 4.02 -5.09
C ASP A 9 27.19 3.51 -6.10
N GLY A 10 25.93 3.89 -5.88
CA GLY A 10 24.78 3.37 -6.58
C GLY A 10 24.76 3.53 -8.10
N TYR A 11 23.65 3.04 -8.64
CA TYR A 11 23.16 3.11 -10.02
C TYR A 11 23.68 2.05 -11.01
N ALA A 12 22.69 1.50 -11.72
CA ALA A 12 22.77 0.61 -12.89
C ALA A 12 23.05 -0.88 -12.63
N GLY A 13 22.16 -1.55 -11.89
CA GLY A 13 22.01 -3.01 -11.96
C GLY A 13 21.30 -3.42 -13.26
N ASP A 14 22.10 -3.85 -14.24
CA ASP A 14 21.81 -4.72 -15.38
C ASP A 14 20.34 -4.76 -15.89
N LEU A 15 19.98 -3.83 -16.76
CA LEU A 15 18.73 -3.85 -17.52
C LEU A 15 18.88 -4.79 -18.72
N SER A 16 18.52 -6.07 -18.56
CA SER A 16 18.48 -7.00 -19.70
C SER A 16 17.25 -6.73 -20.59
N LEU A 17 17.49 -6.44 -21.87
CA LEU A 17 16.45 -6.35 -22.89
C LEU A 17 16.16 -7.76 -23.43
N ASN A 18 14.88 -8.11 -23.57
CA ASN A 18 14.52 -9.30 -24.34
C ASN A 18 14.56 -9.00 -25.86
N GLU A 19 14.38 -10.04 -26.66
CA GLU A 19 14.37 -10.01 -28.13
C GLU A 19 13.31 -9.06 -28.73
N THR A 20 12.34 -8.63 -27.93
CA THR A 20 11.31 -7.63 -28.29
C THR A 20 11.62 -6.21 -27.82
N GLY A 21 12.83 -5.96 -27.33
CA GLY A 21 13.26 -4.66 -26.81
C GLY A 21 12.58 -4.24 -25.50
N LYS A 22 11.96 -5.18 -24.78
CA LYS A 22 11.33 -4.91 -23.48
C LYS A 22 12.34 -5.16 -22.37
N ILE A 23 12.41 -4.22 -21.43
CA ILE A 23 13.16 -4.37 -20.19
C ILE A 23 12.55 -5.54 -19.40
N VAL A 24 13.33 -6.61 -19.20
CA VAL A 24 12.97 -7.74 -18.34
C VAL A 24 13.63 -7.53 -16.99
N LEU A 25 12.81 -7.29 -15.97
CA LEU A 25 13.27 -7.28 -14.58
C LEU A 25 13.39 -8.74 -14.08
N PRO A 26 14.51 -9.12 -13.44
CA PRO A 26 14.65 -10.40 -12.76
C PRO A 26 13.45 -10.69 -11.85
N LYS A 27 13.07 -11.96 -11.66
CA LYS A 27 11.96 -12.34 -10.76
C LYS A 27 12.17 -11.78 -9.34
N GLU A 28 13.40 -11.79 -8.85
CA GLU A 28 13.77 -11.20 -7.56
C GLU A 28 13.78 -9.65 -7.57
N ALA A 29 13.90 -9.04 -8.76
CA ALA A 29 13.80 -7.59 -8.92
C ALA A 29 12.33 -7.14 -8.97
N LYS A 30 11.38 -7.99 -9.35
CA LYS A 30 9.95 -7.66 -9.31
C LYS A 30 9.44 -7.38 -7.89
N ASP A 31 9.95 -8.12 -6.90
CA ASP A 31 9.62 -7.90 -5.49
C ASP A 31 10.28 -6.63 -4.94
N ARG A 32 11.48 -6.30 -5.43
CA ARG A 32 12.25 -5.09 -5.05
C ARG A 32 11.78 -3.81 -5.76
N ALA A 33 11.26 -3.92 -6.98
CA ALA A 33 11.19 -2.75 -7.85
C ALA A 33 9.92 -1.91 -7.63
N ARG A 34 10.18 -0.60 -7.59
CA ARG A 34 9.29 0.55 -7.88
C ARG A 34 8.65 1.30 -6.72
N GLY A 35 8.93 0.96 -5.46
CA GLY A 35 8.43 1.75 -4.31
C GLY A 35 9.38 1.93 -3.13
N PHE A 36 10.44 1.13 -3.05
CA PHE A 36 11.46 1.23 -2.00
C PHE A 36 12.63 2.16 -2.36
N ASP A 37 12.75 2.58 -3.62
CA ASP A 37 13.92 3.31 -4.12
C ASP A 37 14.01 4.77 -3.65
N THR A 38 12.95 5.35 -3.07
CA THR A 38 12.90 6.79 -2.74
C THR A 38 12.64 7.10 -1.27
N GLY A 39 12.57 6.10 -0.39
CA GLY A 39 12.26 6.31 1.03
C GLY A 39 12.86 5.24 1.94
N VAL A 40 13.33 5.66 3.12
CA VAL A 40 13.83 4.79 4.19
C VAL A 40 12.68 3.92 4.70
N TYR A 41 12.50 2.74 4.11
CA TYR A 41 11.61 1.71 4.63
C TYR A 41 12.42 0.68 5.40
N ALA A 42 11.92 0.28 6.57
CA ALA A 42 12.61 -0.65 7.47
C ALA A 42 12.68 -2.11 6.96
N TYR A 43 12.12 -2.41 5.79
CA TYR A 43 12.00 -3.75 5.23
C TYR A 43 12.63 -3.82 3.85
N GLU A 44 13.44 -4.85 3.60
CA GLU A 44 14.13 -5.06 2.31
C GLU A 44 13.19 -5.60 1.22
N THR A 45 12.12 -6.28 1.62
CA THR A 45 11.20 -6.97 0.73
C THR A 45 9.75 -6.66 1.07
N ARG A 46 8.88 -6.76 0.06
CA ARG A 46 7.43 -6.69 0.25
C ARG A 46 6.94 -7.90 1.05
N LEU A 47 5.85 -7.70 1.79
CA LEU A 47 5.13 -8.78 2.45
C LEU A 47 4.63 -9.79 1.40
N GLY A 48 4.88 -11.07 1.65
CA GLY A 48 4.43 -12.14 0.76
C GLY A 48 2.91 -12.13 0.63
N ARG A 49 2.39 -12.34 -0.58
CA ARG A 49 0.94 -12.24 -0.85
C ARG A 49 0.10 -13.18 0.02
N LYS A 50 0.57 -14.42 0.23
CA LYS A 50 -0.15 -15.41 1.05
C LYS A 50 -0.26 -14.96 2.52
N GLU A 51 0.84 -14.45 3.06
CA GLU A 51 0.91 -13.93 4.43
C GLU A 51 0.02 -12.69 4.58
N TYR A 52 0.07 -11.77 3.62
CA TYR A 52 -0.79 -10.59 3.57
C TYR A 52 -2.27 -10.95 3.62
N GLU A 53 -2.74 -11.90 2.79
CA GLU A 53 -4.16 -12.27 2.74
C GLU A 53 -4.63 -12.92 4.05
N VAL A 54 -3.78 -13.73 4.70
CA VAL A 54 -4.09 -14.34 6.01
C VAL A 54 -4.25 -13.26 7.09
N GLN A 55 -3.28 -12.35 7.19
CA GLN A 55 -3.34 -11.26 8.17
C GLN A 55 -4.52 -10.32 7.90
N LYS A 56 -4.76 -9.96 6.64
CA LYS A 56 -5.88 -9.11 6.23
C LYS A 56 -7.21 -9.73 6.63
N SER A 57 -7.42 -11.03 6.39
CA SER A 57 -8.66 -11.71 6.77
C SER A 57 -8.90 -11.69 8.28
N ALA A 58 -7.85 -11.94 9.09
CA ALA A 58 -7.96 -11.87 10.54
C ALA A 58 -8.34 -10.46 11.02
N LEU A 59 -7.69 -9.42 10.47
CA LEU A 59 -8.01 -8.02 10.81
C LEU A 59 -9.44 -7.62 10.40
N GLN A 60 -9.96 -8.16 9.30
CA GLN A 60 -11.32 -7.89 8.86
C GLN A 60 -12.38 -8.52 9.77
N VAL A 61 -12.08 -9.68 10.37
CA VAL A 61 -12.93 -10.27 11.41
C VAL A 61 -12.99 -9.36 12.64
N GLU A 62 -11.85 -8.81 13.08
CA GLU A 62 -11.83 -7.87 14.19
C GLU A 62 -12.56 -6.55 13.86
N LEU A 63 -12.45 -6.07 12.63
CA LEU A 63 -13.18 -4.89 12.17
C LEU A 63 -14.71 -5.11 12.20
N LEU A 64 -15.17 -6.32 11.89
CA LEU A 64 -16.59 -6.68 12.01
C LEU A 64 -17.05 -6.67 13.47
N LYS A 65 -16.24 -7.22 14.39
CA LYS A 65 -16.55 -7.15 15.83
C LYS A 65 -16.63 -5.72 16.33
N LEU A 66 -15.71 -4.86 15.91
CA LEU A 66 -15.75 -3.42 16.20
C LEU A 66 -17.05 -2.79 15.68
N GLN A 67 -17.45 -3.12 14.45
CA GLN A 67 -18.69 -2.63 13.87
C GLN A 67 -19.91 -3.03 14.72
N HIS A 68 -20.01 -4.29 15.15
CA HIS A 68 -21.09 -4.76 16.02
C HIS A 68 -21.12 -3.99 17.34
N TRP A 69 -19.97 -3.84 18.00
CA TRP A 69 -19.86 -3.08 19.24
C TRP A 69 -20.29 -1.61 19.09
N VAL A 70 -19.90 -0.95 17.99
CA VAL A 70 -20.32 0.44 17.69
C VAL A 70 -21.84 0.54 17.56
N GLN A 71 -22.48 -0.46 16.94
CA GLN A 71 -23.94 -0.50 16.81
C GLN A 71 -24.63 -0.70 18.16
N GLU A 72 -24.12 -1.62 18.99
CA GLU A 72 -24.68 -1.91 20.32
C GLU A 72 -24.53 -0.72 21.28
N THR A 73 -23.40 -0.01 21.21
CA THR A 73 -23.10 1.12 22.10
C THR A 73 -23.60 2.46 21.58
N GLY A 74 -24.07 2.54 20.33
CA GLY A 74 -24.49 3.78 19.68
C GLY A 74 -23.35 4.77 19.40
N GLN A 75 -22.10 4.31 19.46
CA GLN A 75 -20.91 5.14 19.23
C GLN A 75 -20.77 5.49 17.74
N LYS A 76 -19.89 6.45 17.45
CA LYS A 76 -19.56 6.86 16.07
C LYS A 76 -18.05 7.07 15.97
N PHE A 77 -17.45 6.61 14.88
CA PHE A 77 -16.04 6.86 14.58
C PHE A 77 -15.87 7.36 13.16
N VAL A 78 -14.84 8.17 12.94
CA VAL A 78 -14.48 8.74 11.63
C VAL A 78 -13.03 8.38 11.35
N LEU A 79 -12.77 7.83 10.16
CA LEU A 79 -11.42 7.50 9.69
C LEU A 79 -11.05 8.46 8.55
N LEU A 80 -10.07 9.34 8.81
CA LEU A 80 -9.50 10.22 7.80
C LEU A 80 -8.22 9.60 7.25
N ILE A 81 -8.13 9.49 5.93
CA ILE A 81 -6.97 8.90 5.24
C ILE A 81 -6.34 9.96 4.35
N GLU A 82 -5.16 10.44 4.76
CA GLU A 82 -4.36 11.42 4.03
C GLU A 82 -3.09 10.80 3.45
N GLY A 83 -2.48 11.47 2.47
CA GLY A 83 -1.21 11.03 1.88
C GLY A 83 -1.00 11.56 0.46
N ARG A 84 0.22 11.40 -0.07
CA ARG A 84 0.59 11.81 -1.43
C ARG A 84 -0.25 11.09 -2.50
N ASP A 85 -0.33 11.67 -3.68
CA ASP A 85 -0.89 10.99 -4.85
C ASP A 85 -0.16 9.67 -5.11
N ALA A 86 -0.93 8.66 -5.49
CA ALA A 86 -0.48 7.27 -5.67
C ALA A 86 0.09 6.57 -4.41
N ALA A 87 -0.06 7.13 -3.20
CA ALA A 87 0.37 6.46 -1.95
C ALA A 87 -0.46 5.21 -1.57
N GLY A 88 -1.56 4.93 -2.28
CA GLY A 88 -2.39 3.74 -2.03
C GLY A 88 -3.64 3.95 -1.18
N LYS A 89 -4.04 5.21 -0.91
CA LYS A 89 -5.23 5.57 -0.11
C LYS A 89 -6.50 4.81 -0.52
N GLY A 90 -6.81 4.76 -1.82
CA GLY A 90 -7.98 4.06 -2.34
C GLY A 90 -7.93 2.54 -2.14
N GLY A 91 -6.71 1.96 -2.18
CA GLY A 91 -6.50 0.55 -1.86
C GLY A 91 -6.81 0.26 -0.39
N THR A 92 -6.35 1.11 0.52
CA THR A 92 -6.64 1.01 1.96
C THR A 92 -8.14 1.11 2.22
N ILE A 93 -8.82 2.14 1.69
CA ILE A 93 -10.28 2.31 1.84
C ILE A 93 -11.00 1.03 1.38
N LYS A 94 -10.65 0.50 0.21
CA LYS A 94 -11.25 -0.73 -0.32
C LYS A 94 -11.07 -1.92 0.62
N ARG A 95 -9.91 -2.09 1.26
CA ARG A 95 -9.69 -3.20 2.20
C ARG A 95 -10.43 -3.06 3.52
N PHE A 96 -10.65 -1.83 3.98
CA PHE A 96 -11.48 -1.56 5.14
C PHE A 96 -12.96 -1.82 4.84
N THR A 97 -13.43 -1.52 3.63
CA THR A 97 -14.86 -1.54 3.31
C THR A 97 -15.34 -2.83 2.66
N GLU A 98 -14.46 -3.69 2.14
CA GLU A 98 -14.84 -4.89 1.36
C GLU A 98 -15.75 -5.88 2.11
N HIS A 99 -15.68 -5.94 3.45
CA HIS A 99 -16.50 -6.83 4.28
C HIS A 99 -17.40 -6.08 5.29
N LEU A 100 -17.53 -4.76 5.18
CA LEU A 100 -18.42 -3.97 6.04
C LEU A 100 -19.79 -3.78 5.40
N THR A 101 -20.84 -3.73 6.22
CA THR A 101 -22.18 -3.48 5.68
C THR A 101 -22.34 -1.99 5.30
N PRO A 102 -22.85 -1.67 4.09
CA PRO A 102 -22.94 -0.27 3.60
C PRO A 102 -23.85 0.62 4.44
N ARG A 103 -24.75 0.04 5.25
CA ARG A 103 -25.67 0.80 6.11
C ARG A 103 -24.99 1.42 7.32
N SER A 104 -23.89 0.83 7.79
CA SER A 104 -23.16 1.30 8.97
C SER A 104 -21.83 1.96 8.65
N ALA A 105 -21.26 1.71 7.47
CA ALA A 105 -20.03 2.35 7.02
C ALA A 105 -20.29 3.14 5.74
N ARG A 106 -20.16 4.47 5.80
CA ARG A 106 -20.20 5.35 4.63
C ARG A 106 -18.79 5.78 4.26
N VAL A 107 -18.48 5.65 2.97
CA VAL A 107 -17.28 6.25 2.38
C VAL A 107 -17.72 7.56 1.75
N THR A 108 -17.16 8.68 2.22
CA THR A 108 -17.37 9.99 1.60
C THR A 108 -16.06 10.43 0.95
N ALA A 109 -16.14 10.75 -0.34
CA ALA A 109 -15.07 11.48 -1.01
C ALA A 109 -15.39 12.98 -0.89
N PRO A 110 -14.44 13.82 -0.45
CA PRO A 110 -14.61 15.26 -0.53
C PRO A 110 -14.75 15.67 -2.00
N GLU A 111 -15.88 16.25 -2.38
CA GLU A 111 -16.05 16.87 -3.70
C GLU A 111 -15.47 18.29 -3.66
N ILE A 112 -14.94 18.76 -4.80
CA ILE A 112 -14.52 20.15 -4.95
C ILE A 112 -15.74 21.05 -4.66
N PRO A 113 -15.63 22.04 -3.76
CA PRO A 113 -16.75 22.93 -3.45
C PRO A 113 -17.25 23.58 -4.73
N ARG A 114 -18.54 23.40 -5.06
CA ARG A 114 -19.14 24.19 -6.13
C ARG A 114 -19.31 25.62 -5.63
N LEU A 115 -18.64 26.57 -6.27
CA LEU A 115 -18.97 27.97 -6.10
C LEU A 115 -20.40 28.18 -6.62
N ASN A 116 -21.26 28.71 -5.75
CA ASN A 116 -22.57 29.22 -6.16
C ASN A 116 -22.30 30.36 -7.14
N ARG A 117 -22.73 30.21 -8.40
CA ARG A 117 -22.71 31.27 -9.41
C ARG A 117 -23.91 32.19 -9.19
#